data_AF-A0A428MJG1-F1
#
_entry.id   AF-A0A428MJG1-F1
#
_cell.length_a   1.000
_cell.length_b   1.000
_cell.length_c   1.000
_cell.angle_alpha   90.00
_cell.angle_beta   90.00
_cell.angle_gamma   90.00
#
_symmetry.space_group_name_H-M   'P 1'
#
loop_
_entity.id
_entity.type
_entity.pdbx_description
1 polymer ?
#
loop_
_entity_poly.entity_id
_entity_poly.type
_entity_poly.pdbx_seq_one_letter_code
_entity_poly.pdbx_strand_id
1 'polypeptide(L)'
;MGSIRRLDYVTAVHWLAIWLVEIVVQAVSTSVVMVATVLFSEYREHLLLPGDVGGAPKSIPVLSLLVLLYFGLTGYLITTAIASVTLRERSRWVYPSATALLYVAHSTLLFAALGNGLIVGQNNVIQLGGAATAFGCAYFGKTVLRRWNPDVPQLVES
;
A
#
# COMPACT_ATOMS: atom_id res chain seq x y z
N MET A 1 23.44 4.83 -32.24
CA MET A 1 21.99 4.86 -31.94
C MET A 1 21.44 3.66 -31.14
N GLY A 2 22.17 2.54 -30.98
CA GLY A 2 21.68 1.39 -30.19
C GLY A 2 21.91 1.41 -28.67
N SER A 3 22.75 2.33 -28.17
CA SER A 3 23.12 2.41 -26.74
C SER A 3 22.04 3.10 -25.88
N ILE A 4 21.34 4.10 -26.42
CA ILE A 4 20.31 4.86 -25.67
C ILE A 4 19.11 3.97 -25.31
N ARG A 5 18.60 3.15 -26.27
CA ARG A 5 17.44 2.26 -26.02
C ARG A 5 17.70 1.14 -25.01
N ARG A 6 18.95 0.68 -24.84
CA ARG A 6 19.27 -0.37 -23.84
C ARG A 6 19.28 0.19 -22.43
N LEU A 7 19.69 1.44 -22.26
CA LEU A 7 19.71 2.11 -20.95
C LEU A 7 18.28 2.32 -20.41
N ASP A 8 17.34 2.65 -21.31
CA ASP A 8 15.93 2.82 -20.96
C ASP A 8 15.27 1.51 -20.51
N TYR A 9 15.60 0.39 -21.16
CA TYR A 9 15.03 -0.91 -20.83
C TYR A 9 15.48 -1.43 -19.46
N VAL A 10 16.78 -1.37 -19.16
CA VAL A 10 17.32 -1.84 -17.86
C VAL A 10 16.73 -1.01 -16.72
N THR A 11 16.60 0.30 -16.92
CA THR A 11 15.99 1.21 -15.94
C THR A 11 14.50 0.89 -15.73
N ALA A 12 13.77 0.59 -16.81
CA ALA A 12 12.36 0.18 -16.73
C ALA A 12 12.17 -1.16 -16.01
N VAL A 13 13.05 -2.14 -16.25
CA VAL A 13 12.98 -3.44 -15.56
C VAL A 13 13.25 -3.30 -14.06
N HIS A 14 14.28 -2.56 -13.66
CA HIS A 14 14.55 -2.30 -12.24
C HIS A 14 13.40 -1.54 -11.58
N TRP A 15 12.81 -0.58 -12.27
CA TRP A 15 11.63 0.14 -11.78
C TRP A 15 10.45 -0.81 -11.57
N LEU A 16 10.13 -1.65 -12.55
CA LEU A 16 9.01 -2.57 -12.46
C LEU A 16 9.23 -3.59 -11.34
N ALA A 17 10.46 -4.07 -11.17
CA ALA A 17 10.82 -4.96 -10.07
C ALA A 17 10.64 -4.28 -8.70
N ILE A 18 11.11 -3.05 -8.54
CA ILE A 18 10.95 -2.31 -7.28
C ILE A 18 9.49 -2.01 -7.01
N TRP A 19 8.72 -1.57 -8.01
CA TRP A 19 7.28 -1.34 -7.88
C TRP A 19 6.54 -2.63 -7.47
N LEU A 20 6.85 -3.78 -8.07
CA LEU A 20 6.28 -5.06 -7.67
C LEU A 20 6.60 -5.40 -6.20
N VAL A 21 7.85 -5.18 -5.77
CA VAL A 21 8.24 -5.38 -4.37
C VAL A 21 7.50 -4.41 -3.45
N GLU A 22 7.39 -3.13 -3.81
CA GLU A 22 6.63 -2.12 -3.06
C GLU A 22 5.18 -2.59 -2.85
N ILE A 23 4.53 -3.09 -3.90
CA ILE A 23 3.15 -3.59 -3.84
C ILE A 23 3.04 -4.82 -2.96
N VAL A 24 3.93 -5.81 -3.10
CA VAL A 24 3.89 -7.04 -2.30
C VAL A 24 4.09 -6.70 -0.82
N VAL A 25 5.09 -5.87 -0.50
CA VAL A 25 5.34 -5.43 0.88
C VAL A 25 4.14 -4.67 1.42
N GLN A 26 3.58 -3.74 0.65
CA GLN A 26 2.42 -2.98 1.07
C GLN A 26 1.20 -3.89 1.32
N ALA A 27 0.94 -4.88 0.46
CA ALA A 27 -0.16 -5.82 0.62
C ALA A 27 -0.01 -6.69 1.86
N VAL A 28 1.20 -7.21 2.10
CA VAL A 28 1.52 -8.00 3.30
C VAL A 28 1.40 -7.15 4.56
N SER A 29 2.03 -5.98 4.60
CA SER A 29 1.98 -5.08 5.75
C SER A 29 0.56 -4.59 6.03
N THR A 30 -0.24 -4.29 5.01
CA THR A 30 -1.66 -3.93 5.18
C THR A 30 -2.46 -5.08 5.76
N SER A 31 -2.23 -6.31 5.29
CA SER A 31 -2.86 -7.51 5.85
C SER A 31 -2.50 -7.69 7.31
N VAL A 32 -1.23 -7.49 7.68
CA VAL A 32 -0.76 -7.57 9.08
C VAL A 32 -1.44 -6.50 9.94
N VAL A 33 -1.51 -5.25 9.48
CA VAL A 33 -2.20 -4.16 10.20
C VAL A 33 -3.68 -4.50 10.41
N MET A 34 -4.35 -5.02 9.39
CA MET A 34 -5.75 -5.40 9.47
C MET A 34 -5.97 -6.53 10.47
N VAL A 35 -5.18 -7.61 10.38
CA VAL A 35 -5.26 -8.74 11.32
C VAL A 35 -4.96 -8.29 12.75
N ALA A 36 -3.92 -7.49 12.96
CA ALA A 36 -3.58 -6.95 14.27
C ALA A 36 -4.71 -6.08 14.85
N THR A 37 -5.36 -5.26 14.02
CA THR A 37 -6.48 -4.41 14.45
C THR A 37 -7.70 -5.24 14.84
N VAL A 38 -8.02 -6.29 14.08
CA VAL A 38 -9.11 -7.22 14.40
C VAL A 38 -8.82 -7.97 15.69
N LEU A 39 -7.63 -8.57 15.82
CA LEU A 39 -7.23 -9.30 17.04
C LEU A 39 -7.22 -8.38 18.28
N PHE A 40 -6.76 -7.13 18.12
CA PHE A 40 -6.79 -6.17 19.22
C PHE A 40 -8.21 -5.78 19.61
N SER A 41 -9.12 -5.64 18.64
CA SER A 41 -10.53 -5.38 18.91
C SER A 41 -11.18 -6.53 19.67
N GLU A 42 -10.99 -7.76 19.20
CA GLU A 42 -11.53 -8.95 19.83
C GLU A 42 -10.98 -9.12 21.25
N TYR A 43 -9.67 -8.93 21.44
CA TYR A 43 -9.05 -8.95 22.77
C TYR A 43 -9.64 -7.90 23.71
N ARG A 44 -9.89 -6.68 23.20
CA ARG A 44 -10.52 -5.60 23.97
C ARG A 44 -11.95 -5.97 24.38
N GLU A 45 -12.73 -6.56 23.49
CA GLU A 45 -14.09 -7.00 23.78
C GLU A 45 -14.10 -8.14 24.81
N HIS A 46 -13.17 -9.10 24.70
CA HIS A 46 -12.98 -10.17 25.68
C HIS A 46 -12.61 -9.66 27.09
N LEU A 47 -11.84 -8.56 27.18
CA LEU A 47 -11.54 -7.94 28.47
C LEU A 47 -12.76 -7.26 29.11
N LEU A 48 -13.72 -6.82 28.29
CA LEU A 48 -14.87 -6.03 28.73
C LEU A 48 -16.12 -6.88 28.99
N LEU A 49 -16.27 -8.04 28.34
CA LEU A 49 -17.40 -8.95 28.49
C LEU A 49 -16.90 -10.40 28.61
N PRO A 50 -16.70 -10.92 29.84
CA PRO A 50 -16.30 -12.30 30.07
C PRO A 50 -17.52 -13.22 29.88
N GLY A 51 -17.88 -13.52 28.64
CA GLY A 51 -19.04 -14.35 28.33
C GLY A 51 -19.06 -14.77 26.87
N ASP A 52 -18.77 -16.05 26.66
CA ASP A 52 -18.88 -16.83 25.42
C ASP A 52 -17.71 -16.70 24.42
N VAL A 53 -16.96 -17.80 24.30
CA VAL A 53 -15.70 -17.91 23.56
C VAL A 53 -15.89 -18.98 22.51
N GLY A 54 -16.04 -18.59 21.24
CA GLY A 54 -16.23 -19.56 20.18
C GLY A 54 -16.31 -18.98 18.78
N GLY A 55 -15.19 -18.47 18.23
CA GLY A 55 -15.18 -18.18 16.79
C GLY A 55 -14.00 -17.45 16.14
N ALA A 56 -12.86 -17.23 16.79
CA ALA A 56 -11.87 -16.27 16.29
C ALA A 56 -10.97 -16.68 15.08
N PRO A 57 -10.58 -17.94 14.79
CA PRO A 57 -9.51 -18.14 13.80
C PRO A 57 -9.96 -18.27 12.33
N LYS A 58 -11.26 -18.33 12.03
CA LYS A 58 -11.74 -18.62 10.66
C LYS A 58 -11.76 -17.39 9.73
N SER A 59 -11.71 -16.18 10.29
CA SER A 59 -11.83 -14.92 9.54
C SER A 59 -10.50 -14.44 8.93
N ILE A 60 -9.34 -14.83 9.48
CA ILE A 60 -8.01 -14.40 9.00
C ILE A 60 -7.74 -14.73 7.52
N PRO A 61 -7.98 -15.96 7.01
CA PRO A 61 -7.76 -16.25 5.59
C PRO A 61 -8.74 -15.49 4.70
N VAL A 62 -9.98 -15.28 5.16
CA VAL A 62 -11.00 -14.49 4.45
C VAL A 62 -10.59 -13.01 4.37
N LEU A 63 -10.09 -12.44 5.46
CA LEU A 63 -9.56 -11.07 5.51
C LEU A 63 -8.34 -10.90 4.62
N SER A 64 -7.41 -11.86 4.64
CA SER A 64 -6.23 -11.83 3.76
C SER A 64 -6.62 -11.89 2.28
N LEU A 65 -7.59 -12.75 1.94
CA LEU A 65 -8.14 -12.83 0.59
C LEU A 65 -8.86 -11.52 0.19
N LEU A 66 -9.60 -10.90 1.11
CA LEU A 66 -10.29 -9.64 0.88
C LEU A 66 -9.31 -8.50 0.59
N VAL A 67 -8.18 -8.46 1.31
CA VAL A 67 -7.10 -7.49 1.03
C VAL A 67 -6.49 -7.76 -0.35
N LEU A 68 -6.21 -9.00 -0.71
CA LEU A 68 -5.72 -9.32 -2.06
C LEU A 68 -6.70 -8.92 -3.16
N LEU A 69 -7.99 -9.20 -2.96
CA LEU A 69 -9.08 -8.77 -3.83
C LEU A 69 -9.19 -7.24 -3.89
N TYR A 70 -8.97 -6.53 -2.79
CA TYR A 70 -8.92 -5.06 -2.76
C TYR A 70 -7.86 -4.51 -3.72
N PHE A 71 -6.63 -5.03 -3.66
CA PHE A 71 -5.55 -4.59 -4.56
C PHE A 71 -5.91 -4.87 -6.03
N GLY A 72 -6.57 -6.00 -6.32
CA GLY A 72 -6.97 -6.37 -7.68
C GLY A 72 -8.20 -5.63 -8.22
N LEU A 73 -9.26 -5.48 -7.43
CA LEU A 73 -10.56 -5.00 -7.89
C LEU A 73 -10.69 -3.49 -7.94
N THR A 74 -9.99 -2.77 -7.07
CA THR A 74 -10.17 -1.31 -6.96
C THR A 74 -9.41 -0.53 -8.04
N GLY A 75 -8.54 -1.20 -8.82
CA GLY A 75 -7.66 -0.51 -9.76
C GLY A 75 -6.48 0.20 -9.08
N TYR A 76 -6.27 -0.04 -7.78
CA TYR A 76 -5.16 0.51 -7.00
C TYR A 76 -3.80 0.21 -7.64
N LEU A 77 -3.60 -1.00 -8.16
CA LEU A 77 -2.37 -1.38 -8.85
C LEU A 77 -2.13 -0.53 -10.10
N ILE A 78 -3.19 -0.30 -10.90
CA ILE A 78 -3.07 0.47 -12.14
C ILE A 78 -2.78 1.93 -11.82
N THR A 79 -3.50 2.52 -10.87
CA THR A 79 -3.33 3.93 -10.50
C THR A 79 -1.96 4.20 -9.86
N THR A 80 -1.46 3.30 -9.03
CA THR A 80 -0.09 3.41 -8.47
C THR A 80 0.99 3.18 -9.51
N ALA A 81 0.79 2.26 -10.47
CA ALA A 81 1.68 2.12 -11.62
C ALA A 81 1.76 3.42 -12.43
N ILE A 82 0.61 4.03 -12.75
CA ILE A 82 0.57 5.33 -13.46
C ILE A 82 1.24 6.43 -12.62
N ALA A 83 0.94 6.51 -11.33
CA ALA A 83 1.53 7.51 -10.43
C ALA A 83 3.05 7.35 -10.32
N SER A 84 3.57 6.12 -10.28
CA SER A 84 5.00 5.85 -10.18
C SER A 84 5.76 6.20 -11.45
N VAL A 85 5.12 6.13 -12.63
CA VAL A 85 5.71 6.62 -13.89
C VAL A 85 5.63 8.14 -13.98
N THR A 86 4.46 8.73 -13.69
CA THR A 86 4.19 10.15 -13.92
C THR A 86 4.81 11.10 -12.89
N LEU A 87 4.88 10.68 -11.62
CA LEU A 87 5.35 11.52 -10.51
C LEU A 87 6.80 11.24 -10.10
N ARG A 88 7.50 10.41 -10.89
CA ARG A 88 8.83 9.88 -10.58
C ARG A 88 9.86 10.98 -10.31
N GLU A 89 9.92 11.94 -11.22
CA GLU A 89 11.00 12.94 -11.28
C GLU A 89 10.67 14.21 -10.50
N ARG A 90 9.40 14.43 -10.15
CA ARG A 90 8.95 15.74 -9.66
C ARG A 90 9.47 16.12 -8.28
N SER A 91 9.49 15.18 -7.33
CA SER A 91 9.96 15.43 -5.95
C SER A 91 10.04 14.13 -5.14
N ARG A 92 10.93 14.07 -4.14
CA ARG A 92 11.05 12.93 -3.19
C ARG A 92 9.74 12.63 -2.47
N TRP A 93 8.91 13.64 -2.24
CA TRP A 93 7.72 13.55 -1.39
C TRP A 93 6.42 13.35 -2.17
N VAL A 94 6.39 13.76 -3.43
CA VAL A 94 5.15 13.76 -4.23
C VAL A 94 4.67 12.34 -4.52
N TYR A 95 5.55 11.44 -4.96
CA TYR A 95 5.16 10.05 -5.22
C TYR A 95 4.69 9.30 -3.96
N PRO A 96 5.43 9.31 -2.83
CA PRO A 96 4.95 8.68 -1.59
C PRO A 96 3.65 9.26 -1.04
N SER A 97 3.45 10.58 -1.18
CA SER A 97 2.19 11.21 -0.76
C SER A 97 1.04 10.80 -1.67
N ALA A 98 1.28 10.71 -2.98
CA ALA A 98 0.28 10.26 -3.94
C ALA A 98 -0.12 8.79 -3.72
N THR A 99 0.83 7.88 -3.42
CA THR A 99 0.51 6.48 -3.12
C THR A 99 -0.31 6.35 -1.84
N ALA A 100 0.01 7.14 -0.80
CA ALA A 100 -0.78 7.20 0.42
C ALA A 100 -2.21 7.71 0.18
N LEU A 101 -2.37 8.80 -0.58
CA LEU A 101 -3.68 9.33 -0.95
C LEU A 101 -4.49 8.36 -1.81
N LEU A 102 -3.85 7.71 -2.77
CA LEU A 102 -4.48 6.66 -3.59
C LEU A 102 -4.97 5.52 -2.70
N TYR A 103 -4.17 5.09 -1.72
CA TYR A 103 -4.59 4.05 -0.78
C TYR A 103 -5.83 4.48 0.02
N VAL A 104 -5.84 5.70 0.58
CA VAL A 104 -7.00 6.22 1.33
C VAL A 104 -8.24 6.30 0.43
N ALA A 105 -8.10 6.80 -0.80
CA ALA A 105 -9.21 6.91 -1.75
C ALA A 105 -9.81 5.55 -2.11
N HIS A 106 -8.96 4.58 -2.48
CA HIS A 106 -9.42 3.24 -2.88
C HIS A 106 -10.01 2.47 -1.68
N SER A 107 -9.39 2.57 -0.50
CA SER A 107 -9.93 1.93 0.72
C SER A 107 -11.28 2.54 1.11
N THR A 108 -11.43 3.87 1.04
CA THR A 108 -12.71 4.55 1.28
C THR A 108 -13.78 4.08 0.31
N LEU A 109 -13.46 3.97 -0.99
CA LEU A 109 -14.40 3.47 -2.01
C LEU A 109 -14.81 2.02 -1.73
N LEU A 110 -13.87 1.15 -1.34
CA LEU A 110 -14.18 -0.25 -1.02
C LEU A 110 -15.11 -0.34 0.20
N PHE A 111 -14.79 0.36 1.29
CA PHE A 111 -15.62 0.34 2.49
C PHE A 111 -17.02 0.90 2.23
N ALA A 112 -17.12 1.96 1.42
CA ALA A 112 -18.41 2.48 0.96
C ALA A 112 -19.18 1.45 0.12
N ALA A 113 -18.52 0.75 -0.81
CA ALA A 113 -19.12 -0.25 -1.68
C ALA A 113 -19.61 -1.50 -0.93
N LEU A 114 -18.92 -1.90 0.14
CA LEU A 114 -19.31 -3.04 0.97
C LEU A 114 -20.53 -2.76 1.86
N GLY A 115 -21.12 -1.56 1.80
CA GLY A 115 -22.27 -1.15 2.63
C GLY A 115 -21.95 -1.10 4.13
N ASN A 116 -20.70 -1.38 4.48
CA ASN A 116 -20.20 -1.44 5.83
C ASN A 116 -19.48 -0.13 6.10
N GLY A 117 -20.24 0.86 6.56
CA GLY A 117 -19.72 1.93 7.41
C GLY A 117 -19.25 1.37 8.76
N LEU A 118 -18.47 0.28 8.74
CA LEU A 118 -17.90 -0.43 9.88
C LEU A 118 -17.20 0.62 10.75
N ILE A 119 -17.89 1.05 11.81
CA ILE A 119 -17.44 1.88 12.93
C ILE A 119 -16.32 2.84 12.53
N VAL A 120 -16.69 4.09 12.23
CA VAL A 120 -15.81 5.23 11.85
C VAL A 120 -14.47 5.25 12.61
N GLY A 121 -14.43 4.81 13.88
CA GLY A 121 -13.20 4.68 14.67
C GLY A 121 -12.19 3.59 14.23
N GLN A 122 -12.64 2.38 13.88
CA GLN A 122 -11.73 1.29 13.45
C GLN A 122 -11.22 1.48 12.03
N ASN A 123 -12.08 2.03 11.16
CA ASN A 123 -11.69 2.38 9.79
C ASN A 123 -10.54 3.38 9.76
N ASN A 124 -10.50 4.34 10.69
CA ASN A 124 -9.43 5.33 10.74
C ASN A 124 -8.07 4.70 11.08
N VAL A 125 -8.03 3.69 11.96
CA VAL A 125 -6.76 3.01 12.32
C VAL A 125 -6.23 2.21 11.14
N ILE A 126 -7.11 1.45 10.46
CA ILE A 126 -6.73 0.66 9.28
C ILE A 126 -6.31 1.58 8.13
N GLN A 127 -7.06 2.65 7.87
CA GLN A 127 -6.72 3.61 6.82
C GLN A 127 -5.41 4.33 7.11
N LEU A 128 -5.20 4.82 8.34
CA LEU A 128 -3.97 5.50 8.72
C LEU A 128 -2.77 4.55 8.68
N GLY A 129 -2.90 3.34 9.22
CA GLY A 129 -1.84 2.33 9.22
C GLY A 129 -1.49 1.89 7.80
N GLY A 130 -2.49 1.65 6.95
CA GLY A 130 -2.31 1.30 5.55
C GLY A 130 -1.71 2.47 4.73
N ALA A 131 -2.15 3.71 4.96
CA ALA A 131 -1.60 4.89 4.29
C ALA A 131 -0.14 5.16 4.69
N ALA A 132 0.19 5.03 5.98
CA ALA A 132 1.56 5.15 6.48
C ALA A 132 2.46 4.05 5.89
N THR A 133 1.95 2.83 5.78
CA THR A 133 2.63 1.72 5.13
C THR A 133 2.87 2.01 3.64
N ALA A 134 1.85 2.47 2.91
CA ALA A 134 1.94 2.83 1.50
C ALA A 134 2.99 3.92 1.25
N PHE A 135 2.97 4.95 2.11
CA PHE A 135 3.96 6.03 2.09
C PHE A 135 5.37 5.50 2.33
N GLY A 136 5.56 4.70 3.39
CA GLY A 136 6.86 4.14 3.77
C GLY A 136 7.44 3.23 2.68
N CYS A 137 6.61 2.37 2.08
CA CYS A 137 7.02 1.49 0.99
C CYS A 137 7.49 2.29 -0.22
N ALA A 138 6.68 3.26 -0.68
CA ALA A 138 7.01 4.10 -1.82
C ALA A 138 8.25 5.00 -1.57
N TYR A 139 8.41 5.51 -0.35
CA TYR A 139 9.57 6.29 0.04
C TYR A 139 10.85 5.45 0.05
N PHE A 140 10.77 4.24 0.62
CA PHE A 140 11.92 3.34 0.70
C PHE A 140 12.32 2.80 -0.67
N GLY A 141 11.36 2.37 -1.50
CA GLY A 141 11.66 1.89 -2.85
C GLY A 141 12.24 2.99 -3.74
N LYS A 142 11.77 4.24 -3.63
CA LYS A 142 12.43 5.40 -4.27
C LYS A 142 13.87 5.62 -3.78
N THR A 143 14.14 5.39 -2.49
CA THR A 143 15.49 5.51 -1.92
C THR A 143 16.42 4.41 -2.43
N VAL A 144 15.93 3.17 -2.52
CA VAL A 144 16.69 2.03 -3.07
C VAL A 144 16.99 2.24 -4.56
N LEU A 145 15.99 2.66 -5.34
CA LEU A 145 16.14 2.92 -6.77
C LEU A 145 17.22 3.99 -7.06
N ARG A 146 17.31 5.01 -6.20
CA ARG A 146 18.35 6.06 -6.28
C ARG A 146 19.74 5.53 -5.98
N ARG A 147 19.87 4.63 -5.00
CA ARG A 147 21.17 3.99 -4.70
C ARG A 147 21.65 3.11 -5.84
N TRP A 148 20.74 2.49 -6.59
CA TRP A 148 21.08 1.64 -7.74
C TRP A 148 21.33 2.41 -9.04
N ASN A 149 20.81 3.64 -9.17
CA ASN A 149 20.99 4.47 -10.35
C ASN A 149 21.49 5.88 -9.97
N PRO A 150 22.76 6.00 -9.51
CA PRO A 150 23.33 7.29 -9.11
C PRO A 150 23.49 8.27 -10.28
N ASP A 151 23.58 7.76 -11.51
CA ASP A 151 23.88 8.56 -12.71
C ASP A 151 22.66 9.24 -13.34
N VAL A 152 21.45 9.01 -12.83
CA VAL A 152 20.23 9.67 -13.33
C VAL A 152 20.15 11.07 -12.70
N PRO A 153 20.38 12.16 -13.47
CA PRO A 153 20.43 13.51 -12.92
C PRO A 153 19.08 13.87 -12.31
N GLN A 154 19.08 14.36 -11.07
CA GLN A 154 17.86 14.87 -10.43
C GLN A 154 17.52 16.21 -11.04
N LEU A 155 16.73 16.19 -12.12
CA LEU A 155 16.06 17.37 -12.61
C LEU A 155 15.04 17.77 -11.52
N VAL A 156 15.25 18.93 -10.89
CA VAL A 156 14.33 19.61 -9.96
C VAL A 156 14.40 19.18 -8.48
N GLU A 157 15.48 19.57 -7.80
CA GLU A 157 15.39 20.08 -6.42
C GLU A 157 15.81 21.57 -6.45
N SER A 158 14.92 22.43 -6.96
CA SER A 158 15.02 23.89 -6.89
C SER A 158 13.75 24.46 -6.31
#